data_AF-A0A7W1BB12-F1
#
_entry.id   AF-A0A7W1BB12-F1
#
_cell.length_a   1.000
_cell.length_b   1.000
_cell.length_c   1.000
_cell.angle_alpha   90.00
_cell.angle_beta   90.00
_cell.angle_gamma   90.00
#
_symmetry.space_group_name_H-M   'P 1'
#
loop_
_entity.id
_entity.type
_entity.pdbx_description
1 polymer ?
#
loop_
_entity_poly.entity_id
_entity_poly.type
_entity_poly.pdbx_seq_one_letter_code
_entity_poly.pdbx_strand_id
1 'polypeptide(L)'
;MLPLRFVCAFLISSGLFALSAQAAQREFRGAWVATVWNLDWPSQPGLSAEAQKAQLRALLDRAAELKLNAILLQVRPASDALYASDIEPWSQYLTGQAGVSPGYDPLVFAIAEAHARGLELHAWVNPFRAAVSAAETLPPNHVAKTRPEWVRRFGKQLWIDPGEPAARAYVIDVITDIAGRYDVDGVHLDDYFYPYPLKPGQASFPDDASWQRYGAKSGL
;
A
#
# COMPACT_ATOMS: atom_id res chain seq x y z
N MET A 1 14.33 82.74 -16.79
CA MET A 1 13.03 82.09 -17.03
C MET A 1 13.28 80.82 -17.86
N LEU A 2 13.06 79.64 -17.23
CA LEU A 2 13.09 78.23 -17.73
C LEU A 2 14.32 77.71 -18.53
N PRO A 3 14.60 76.37 -18.56
CA PRO A 3 13.79 75.27 -18.03
C PRO A 3 14.47 74.31 -17.03
N LEU A 4 13.63 73.87 -16.09
CA LEU A 4 13.84 72.77 -15.16
C LEU A 4 13.82 71.45 -15.95
N ARG A 5 14.91 70.67 -15.92
CA ARG A 5 14.96 69.32 -16.50
C ARG A 5 14.56 68.30 -15.42
N PHE A 6 13.38 67.72 -15.57
CA PHE A 6 12.98 66.52 -14.82
C PHE A 6 13.74 65.31 -15.37
N VAL A 7 14.55 64.66 -14.53
CA VAL A 7 15.11 63.34 -14.80
C VAL A 7 14.24 62.32 -14.09
N CYS A 8 13.40 61.60 -14.83
CA CYS A 8 12.71 60.42 -14.31
C CYS A 8 13.72 59.28 -14.20
N ALA A 9 14.11 58.93 -12.97
CA ALA A 9 14.82 57.69 -12.70
C ALA A 9 13.81 56.53 -12.75
N PHE A 10 13.84 55.73 -13.82
CA PHE A 10 13.17 54.44 -13.85
C PHE A 10 13.98 53.45 -13.01
N LEU A 11 13.47 53.13 -11.82
CA LEU A 11 13.94 51.98 -11.04
C LEU A 11 13.48 50.70 -11.76
N ILE A 12 14.39 50.09 -12.52
CA ILE A 12 14.19 48.74 -13.04
C ILE A 12 14.32 47.79 -11.85
N SER A 13 13.18 47.36 -11.31
CA SER A 13 13.11 46.23 -10.39
C SER A 13 13.50 44.99 -11.18
N SER A 14 14.75 44.55 -11.01
CA SER A 14 15.23 43.26 -11.50
C SER A 14 14.54 42.17 -10.68
N GLY A 15 13.35 41.75 -11.12
CA GLY A 15 12.69 40.55 -10.60
C GLY A 15 13.59 39.35 -10.89
N LEU A 16 14.24 38.83 -9.85
CA LEU A 16 14.85 37.50 -9.87
C LEU A 16 13.73 36.48 -10.03
N PHE A 17 13.39 36.16 -11.29
CA PHE A 17 12.70 34.92 -11.60
C PHE A 17 13.68 33.80 -11.28
N ALA A 18 13.55 33.22 -10.09
CA ALA A 18 14.09 31.90 -9.83
C ALA A 18 13.37 30.96 -10.80
N LEU A 19 14.04 30.60 -11.90
CA LEU A 19 13.69 29.38 -12.61
C LEU A 19 13.84 28.26 -11.60
N SER A 20 12.73 27.82 -11.01
CA SER A 20 12.69 26.49 -10.42
C SER A 20 12.96 25.54 -11.59
N ALA A 21 14.20 25.05 -11.69
CA ALA A 21 14.45 23.88 -12.50
C ALA A 21 13.51 22.81 -11.96
N GLN A 22 12.42 22.54 -12.69
CA GLN A 22 11.61 21.37 -12.44
C GLN A 22 12.61 20.21 -12.52
N ALA A 23 12.99 19.65 -11.37
CA ALA A 23 13.93 18.54 -11.33
C ALA A 23 13.38 17.52 -12.31
N ALA A 24 14.14 17.22 -13.38
CA ALA A 24 13.69 16.27 -14.37
C ALA A 24 13.28 15.01 -13.61
N GLN A 25 12.02 14.60 -13.77
CA GLN A 25 11.48 13.49 -13.00
C GLN A 25 12.40 12.30 -13.24
N ARG A 26 13.10 11.88 -12.18
CA ARG A 26 14.08 10.81 -12.29
C ARG A 26 13.31 9.57 -12.73
N GLU A 27 13.84 8.86 -13.72
CA GLU A 27 13.25 7.61 -14.19
C GLU A 27 12.93 6.71 -12.99
N PHE A 28 11.68 6.23 -12.91
CA PHE A 28 11.25 5.30 -11.88
C PHE A 28 11.77 3.90 -12.19
N ARG A 29 12.57 3.35 -11.28
CA ARG A 29 13.18 2.02 -11.35
C ARG A 29 12.88 1.31 -10.05
N GLY A 30 11.67 0.76 -9.98
CA GLY A 30 11.16 0.03 -8.82
C GLY A 30 11.25 -1.48 -8.98
N ALA A 31 11.24 -2.18 -7.83
CA ALA A 31 10.95 -3.61 -7.78
C ALA A 31 9.84 -3.89 -6.77
N TRP A 32 8.91 -4.77 -7.13
CA TRP A 32 7.94 -5.32 -6.20
C TRP A 32 8.61 -6.34 -5.28
N VAL A 33 8.19 -6.33 -4.00
CA VAL A 33 8.58 -7.30 -2.99
C VAL A 33 7.29 -7.85 -2.39
N ALA A 34 6.87 -9.02 -2.89
CA ALA A 34 5.65 -9.68 -2.48
C ALA A 34 5.84 -10.46 -1.18
N THR A 35 4.87 -10.34 -0.27
CA THR A 35 4.88 -11.03 1.02
C THR A 35 3.79 -12.08 1.11
N VAL A 36 2.75 -12.00 0.27
CA VAL A 36 1.77 -13.08 0.07
C VAL A 36 2.49 -14.38 -0.30
N TRP A 37 2.16 -15.46 0.41
CA TRP A 37 2.80 -16.76 0.29
C TRP A 37 4.32 -16.76 0.47
N ASN A 38 4.88 -15.72 1.10
CA ASN A 38 6.32 -15.57 1.31
C ASN A 38 7.12 -15.61 -0.01
N LEU A 39 6.56 -15.04 -1.10
CA LEU A 39 7.16 -15.08 -2.44
C LEU A 39 8.57 -14.48 -2.50
N ASP A 40 8.73 -13.25 -1.98
CA ASP A 40 10.02 -12.55 -1.97
C ASP A 40 10.55 -12.37 -0.54
N TRP A 41 9.68 -11.92 0.38
CA TRP A 41 10.09 -11.67 1.77
C TRP A 41 8.92 -11.77 2.79
N PRO A 42 9.17 -12.25 4.02
CA PRO A 42 10.34 -13.04 4.40
C PRO A 42 10.31 -14.39 3.67
N SER A 43 11.45 -15.08 3.54
CA SER A 43 11.55 -16.29 2.71
C SER A 43 10.68 -17.46 3.17
N GLN A 44 10.23 -17.42 4.43
CA GLN A 44 9.27 -18.35 5.03
C GLN A 44 8.71 -17.72 6.31
N PRO A 45 7.53 -18.16 6.79
CA PRO A 45 7.00 -17.68 8.05
C PRO A 45 7.80 -18.19 9.25
N GLY A 46 7.71 -17.49 10.38
CA GLY A 46 8.26 -17.95 11.66
C GLY A 46 9.76 -17.74 11.83
N LEU A 47 10.41 -17.05 10.89
CA LEU A 47 11.78 -16.58 11.06
C LEU A 47 11.88 -15.60 12.23
N SER A 48 13.02 -15.59 12.92
CA SER A 48 13.29 -14.58 13.95
C SER A 48 13.28 -13.18 13.35
N ALA A 49 12.93 -12.17 14.16
CA ALA A 49 12.96 -10.77 13.74
C ALA A 49 14.31 -10.39 13.10
N GLU A 50 15.43 -10.85 13.67
CA GLU A 50 16.76 -10.58 13.12
C GLU A 50 17.02 -11.26 11.76
N ALA A 51 16.50 -12.47 11.55
CA ALA A 51 16.59 -13.13 10.24
C ALA A 51 15.74 -12.41 9.20
N GLN A 52 14.52 -12.00 9.54
CA GLN A 52 13.67 -11.20 8.65
C GLN A 52 14.34 -9.87 8.27
N LYS A 53 14.87 -9.15 9.25
CA LYS A 53 15.62 -7.91 9.03
C LYS A 53 16.84 -8.11 8.14
N ALA A 54 17.60 -9.19 8.36
CA ALA A 54 18.78 -9.51 7.55
C ALA A 54 18.42 -9.79 6.08
N GLN A 55 17.34 -10.54 5.85
CA GLN A 55 16.84 -10.78 4.49
C GLN A 55 16.39 -9.49 3.81
N LEU A 56 15.67 -8.62 4.52
CA LEU A 56 15.22 -7.36 3.95
C LEU A 56 16.40 -6.45 3.60
N ARG A 57 17.42 -6.34 4.48
CA ARG A 57 18.66 -5.61 4.16
C ARG A 57 19.32 -6.13 2.90
N ALA A 58 19.47 -7.44 2.76
CA ALA A 58 20.08 -8.05 1.58
C ALA A 58 19.30 -7.73 0.29
N LEU A 59 17.96 -7.72 0.36
CA LEU A 59 17.12 -7.32 -0.76
C LEU A 59 17.35 -5.84 -1.14
N LEU A 60 17.35 -4.95 -0.15
CA LEU A 60 17.56 -3.52 -0.36
C LEU A 60 18.97 -3.19 -0.85
N ASP A 61 20.00 -3.86 -0.32
CA ASP A 61 21.38 -3.79 -0.82
C ASP A 61 21.42 -4.17 -2.30
N ARG A 62 20.76 -5.28 -2.67
CA ARG A 62 20.70 -5.73 -4.05
C ARG A 62 19.99 -4.73 -4.97
N ALA A 63 18.90 -4.13 -4.51
CA ALA A 63 18.19 -3.10 -5.26
C ALA A 63 19.08 -1.87 -5.52
N ALA A 64 19.83 -1.43 -4.52
CA ALA A 64 20.77 -0.31 -4.65
C ALA A 64 21.94 -0.64 -5.60
N GLU A 65 22.49 -1.87 -5.54
CA GLU A 65 23.51 -2.35 -6.49
C GLU A 65 23.01 -2.29 -7.94
N LEU A 66 21.75 -2.69 -8.16
CA LEU A 66 21.08 -2.67 -9.45
C LEU A 66 20.63 -1.26 -9.89
N LYS A 67 20.94 -0.23 -9.11
CA LYS A 67 20.61 1.18 -9.38
C LYS A 67 19.10 1.46 -9.46
N LEU A 68 18.31 0.61 -8.80
CA LEU A 68 16.90 0.92 -8.50
C LEU A 68 16.84 2.15 -7.59
N ASN A 69 15.69 2.84 -7.61
CA ASN A 69 15.41 3.98 -6.75
C ASN A 69 14.13 3.83 -5.94
N ALA A 70 13.40 2.73 -6.08
CA ALA A 70 12.18 2.48 -5.32
C ALA A 70 12.00 0.99 -5.02
N ILE A 71 11.33 0.70 -3.90
CA ILE A 71 10.85 -0.62 -3.52
C ILE A 71 9.36 -0.55 -3.23
N LEU A 72 8.59 -1.42 -3.85
CA LEU A 72 7.15 -1.57 -3.61
C LEU A 72 6.94 -2.78 -2.72
N LEU A 73 6.97 -2.55 -1.40
CA LEU A 73 6.88 -3.61 -0.39
C LEU A 73 5.41 -3.92 -0.08
N GLN A 74 5.00 -5.18 -0.23
CA GLN A 74 3.64 -5.59 0.11
C GLN A 74 3.42 -5.58 1.62
N VAL A 75 2.78 -4.51 2.13
CA VAL A 75 2.51 -4.34 3.56
C VAL A 75 1.13 -4.85 3.96
N ARG A 76 0.23 -5.01 2.99
CA ARG A 76 -1.13 -5.55 3.17
C ARG A 76 -1.50 -6.55 2.07
N PRO A 77 -1.15 -7.85 2.21
CA PRO A 77 -1.42 -8.86 1.19
C PRO A 77 -2.87 -9.37 1.15
N ALA A 78 -3.54 -9.53 2.30
CA ALA A 78 -4.89 -10.08 2.37
C ALA A 78 -5.66 -9.62 3.63
N SER A 79 -5.89 -8.32 3.79
CA SER A 79 -6.55 -7.71 4.97
C SER A 79 -5.86 -8.03 6.31
N ASP A 80 -4.53 -8.08 6.23
CA ASP A 80 -3.60 -8.32 7.32
C ASP A 80 -2.38 -7.41 7.16
N ALA A 81 -1.70 -7.09 8.26
CA ALA A 81 -0.70 -6.04 8.32
C ALA A 81 0.71 -6.60 8.55
N LEU A 82 1.67 -6.16 7.73
CA LEU A 82 3.11 -6.33 7.99
C LEU A 82 3.72 -5.12 8.71
N TYR A 83 2.90 -4.47 9.54
CA TYR A 83 3.19 -3.27 10.32
C TYR A 83 2.29 -3.27 11.56
N ALA A 84 2.63 -2.48 12.58
CA ALA A 84 1.77 -2.36 13.75
C ALA A 84 0.49 -1.60 13.37
N SER A 85 -0.65 -2.28 13.41
CA SER A 85 -1.97 -1.73 13.07
C SER A 85 -2.96 -1.91 14.21
N ASP A 86 -3.76 -0.88 14.46
CA ASP A 86 -4.93 -0.94 15.34
C ASP A 86 -6.21 -1.34 14.57
N ILE A 87 -6.13 -1.42 13.23
CA ILE A 87 -7.27 -1.69 12.34
C ILE A 87 -7.26 -3.16 11.87
N GLU A 88 -6.08 -3.69 11.53
CA GLU A 88 -5.91 -5.02 10.95
C GLU A 88 -5.00 -5.94 11.77
N PRO A 89 -5.26 -7.26 11.77
CA PRO A 89 -4.40 -8.20 12.47
C PRO A 89 -3.03 -8.32 11.79
N TRP A 90 -2.01 -8.70 12.57
CA TRP A 90 -0.70 -9.07 12.04
C TRP A 90 -0.79 -10.16 10.97
N SER A 91 0.00 -10.00 9.91
CA SER A 91 0.07 -10.96 8.82
C SER A 91 0.65 -12.30 9.26
N GLN A 92 -0.01 -13.37 8.83
CA GLN A 92 0.48 -14.74 9.04
C GLN A 92 1.80 -15.00 8.32
N TYR A 93 2.15 -14.25 7.27
CA TYR A 93 3.39 -14.45 6.52
C TYR A 93 4.65 -14.07 7.32
N LEU A 94 4.50 -13.35 8.43
CA LEU A 94 5.60 -13.04 9.35
C LEU A 94 5.89 -14.20 10.32
N THR A 95 4.86 -14.75 10.96
CA THR A 95 5.02 -15.66 12.12
C THR A 95 4.52 -17.08 11.86
N GLY A 96 3.74 -17.28 10.80
CA GLY A 96 2.99 -18.51 10.51
C GLY A 96 1.61 -18.55 11.17
N GLN A 97 1.27 -17.54 11.97
CA GLN A 97 -0.01 -17.44 12.67
C GLN A 97 -0.61 -16.04 12.52
N ALA A 98 -1.79 -15.96 11.91
CA ALA A 98 -2.51 -14.69 11.76
C ALA A 98 -2.76 -14.04 13.13
N GLY A 99 -2.59 -12.72 13.20
CA GLY A 99 -2.80 -11.92 14.41
C GLY A 99 -1.65 -11.95 15.43
N VAL A 100 -0.58 -12.69 15.19
CA VAL A 100 0.58 -12.75 16.10
C VAL A 100 1.67 -11.79 15.67
N SER A 101 2.08 -10.90 16.58
CA SER A 101 3.18 -9.95 16.35
C SER A 101 4.52 -10.67 16.15
N PRO A 102 5.37 -10.21 15.22
CA PRO A 102 6.74 -10.72 15.06
C PRO A 102 7.72 -10.14 16.09
N GLY A 103 7.25 -9.32 17.04
CA GLY A 103 8.07 -8.68 18.08
C GLY A 103 8.79 -7.40 17.64
N TYR A 104 8.48 -6.87 16.46
CA TYR A 104 8.94 -5.58 15.94
C TYR A 104 7.94 -5.04 14.91
N ASP A 105 8.08 -3.78 14.51
CA ASP A 105 7.34 -3.22 13.36
C ASP A 105 8.21 -3.33 12.09
N PRO A 106 7.85 -4.21 11.12
CA PRO A 106 8.65 -4.39 9.92
C PRO A 106 8.62 -3.22 8.95
N LEU A 107 7.52 -2.45 8.90
CA LEU A 107 7.42 -1.31 8.01
C LEU A 107 8.32 -0.15 8.47
N VAL A 108 8.38 0.13 9.78
CA VAL A 108 9.35 1.10 10.33
C VAL A 108 10.78 0.72 9.93
N PHE A 109 11.13 -0.56 10.09
CA PHE A 109 12.46 -1.04 9.73
C PHE A 109 12.74 -0.95 8.23
N ALA A 110 11.77 -1.35 7.39
CA ALA A 110 11.88 -1.32 5.94
C ALA A 110 12.13 0.10 5.40
N ILE A 111 11.36 1.07 5.89
CA ILE A 111 11.48 2.49 5.51
C ILE A 111 12.88 3.00 5.84
N ALA A 112 13.31 2.83 7.09
CA ALA A 112 14.60 3.33 7.55
C ALA A 112 15.77 2.75 6.73
N GLU A 113 15.75 1.44 6.45
CA GLU A 113 16.80 0.78 5.66
C GLU A 113 16.76 1.16 4.17
N ALA A 114 15.57 1.37 3.60
CA ALA A 114 15.41 1.83 2.22
C ALA A 114 15.95 3.26 2.05
N HIS A 115 15.52 4.18 2.93
CA HIS A 115 15.96 5.57 2.94
C HIS A 115 17.47 5.70 3.15
N ALA A 116 18.06 4.89 4.03
CA ALA A 116 19.52 4.85 4.24
C ALA A 116 20.32 4.50 2.97
N ARG A 117 19.66 3.88 1.97
CA ARG A 117 20.24 3.52 0.66
C ARG A 117 19.81 4.46 -0.46
N GLY A 118 19.04 5.51 -0.15
CA GLY A 118 18.46 6.40 -1.15
C GLY A 118 17.41 5.73 -2.04
N LEU A 119 16.71 4.73 -1.50
CA LEU A 119 15.55 4.09 -2.12
C LEU A 119 14.29 4.69 -1.53
N GLU A 120 13.33 5.04 -2.38
CA GLU A 120 11.95 5.26 -1.97
C GLU A 120 11.33 3.94 -1.50
N LEU A 121 10.47 3.98 -0.48
CA LEU A 121 9.62 2.86 -0.08
C LEU A 121 8.14 3.19 -0.31
N HIS A 122 7.55 2.45 -1.24
CA HIS A 122 6.12 2.52 -1.54
C HIS A 122 5.41 1.37 -0.83
N ALA A 123 4.43 1.69 0.02
CA ALA A 123 3.61 0.70 0.70
C ALA A 123 2.60 0.09 -0.29
N TRP A 124 2.84 -1.17 -0.67
CA TRP A 124 1.93 -1.90 -1.56
C TRP A 124 0.81 -2.57 -0.76
N VAL A 125 -0.42 -2.23 -1.13
CA VAL A 125 -1.67 -2.70 -0.55
C VAL A 125 -2.51 -3.44 -1.58
N ASN A 126 -2.91 -4.66 -1.27
CA ASN A 126 -4.06 -5.28 -1.92
C ASN A 126 -5.34 -4.74 -1.25
N PRO A 127 -6.25 -4.04 -1.95
CA PRO A 127 -7.34 -3.31 -1.30
C PRO A 127 -8.49 -4.21 -0.83
N PHE A 128 -8.91 -5.20 -1.63
CA PHE A 128 -10.16 -5.91 -1.40
C PHE A 128 -10.01 -7.39 -1.07
N ARG A 129 -8.82 -7.99 -1.15
CA ARG A 129 -8.65 -9.37 -0.69
C ARG A 129 -8.76 -9.44 0.83
N ALA A 130 -9.71 -10.23 1.31
CA ALA A 130 -9.91 -10.49 2.74
C ALA A 130 -9.17 -11.76 3.21
N ALA A 131 -9.03 -12.78 2.35
CA ALA A 131 -8.22 -13.97 2.63
C ALA A 131 -7.91 -14.71 1.33
N VAL A 132 -6.73 -15.31 1.21
CA VAL A 132 -6.38 -16.14 0.05
C VAL A 132 -7.09 -17.50 0.07
N SER A 133 -7.58 -17.92 1.23
CA SER A 133 -8.40 -19.11 1.42
C SER A 133 -9.46 -18.91 2.51
N ALA A 134 -10.71 -19.23 2.21
CA ALA A 134 -11.82 -19.27 3.16
C ALA A 134 -11.68 -20.35 4.24
N ALA A 135 -10.68 -21.23 4.12
CA ALA A 135 -10.33 -22.23 5.13
C ALA A 135 -9.29 -21.73 6.14
N GLU A 136 -8.76 -20.51 5.98
CA GLU A 136 -7.80 -19.94 6.93
C GLU A 136 -8.45 -19.68 8.30
N THR A 137 -7.65 -19.84 9.35
CA THR A 137 -8.04 -19.46 10.72
C THR A 137 -7.83 -17.96 10.89
N LEU A 138 -8.93 -17.21 10.80
CA LEU A 138 -8.90 -15.75 10.90
C LEU A 138 -9.01 -15.28 12.37
N PRO A 139 -8.20 -14.30 12.80
CA PRO A 139 -8.26 -13.71 14.13
C PRO A 139 -9.63 -13.05 14.44
N PRO A 140 -10.03 -12.94 15.72
CA PRO A 140 -11.32 -12.34 16.10
C PRO A 140 -11.52 -10.90 15.62
N ASN A 141 -10.44 -10.11 15.49
CA ASN A 141 -10.47 -8.73 15.03
C ASN A 141 -10.41 -8.57 13.49
N HIS A 142 -10.33 -9.67 12.73
CA HIS A 142 -10.29 -9.63 11.26
C HIS A 142 -11.61 -9.14 10.65
N VAL A 143 -11.57 -8.43 9.51
CA VAL A 143 -12.77 -7.85 8.85
C VAL A 143 -13.87 -8.88 8.57
N ALA A 144 -13.50 -10.09 8.13
CA ALA A 144 -14.47 -11.19 7.91
C ALA A 144 -15.14 -11.71 9.20
N LYS A 145 -14.63 -11.36 10.38
CA LYS A 145 -15.23 -11.69 11.68
C LYS A 145 -16.03 -10.53 12.26
N THR A 146 -15.51 -9.31 12.15
CA THR A 146 -16.12 -8.11 12.74
C THR A 146 -17.20 -7.47 11.84
N ARG A 147 -17.11 -7.69 10.52
CA ARG A 147 -18.00 -7.15 9.48
C ARG A 147 -18.30 -8.22 8.41
N PRO A 148 -18.85 -9.40 8.79
CA PRO A 148 -19.12 -10.47 7.85
C PRO A 148 -20.06 -10.05 6.69
N GLU A 149 -20.91 -9.05 6.92
CA GLU A 149 -21.80 -8.46 5.91
C GLU A 149 -21.06 -7.75 4.77
N TRP A 150 -19.80 -7.35 4.97
CA TRP A 150 -18.95 -6.74 3.93
C TRP A 150 -18.18 -7.77 3.11
N VAL A 151 -18.17 -9.04 3.52
CA VAL A 151 -17.29 -10.05 2.92
C VAL A 151 -18.07 -10.99 2.01
N ARG A 152 -17.48 -11.31 0.86
CA ARG A 152 -17.98 -12.26 -0.13
C ARG A 152 -17.00 -13.41 -0.29
N ARG A 153 -17.54 -14.62 -0.31
CA ARG A 153 -16.77 -15.78 -0.74
C ARG A 153 -16.80 -15.85 -2.26
N PHE A 154 -15.63 -15.95 -2.87
CA PHE A 154 -15.52 -16.11 -4.31
C PHE A 154 -14.47 -17.18 -4.64
N GLY A 155 -14.95 -18.31 -5.17
CA GLY A 155 -14.15 -19.52 -5.28
C GLY A 155 -13.61 -19.99 -3.92
N LYS A 156 -12.28 -20.03 -3.80
CA LYS A 156 -11.60 -20.38 -2.55
C LYS A 156 -11.34 -19.18 -1.65
N GLN A 157 -11.44 -17.96 -2.16
CA GLN A 157 -11.00 -16.75 -1.47
C GLN A 157 -12.14 -16.05 -0.74
N LEU A 158 -11.76 -15.12 0.16
CA LEU A 158 -12.66 -14.12 0.72
C LEU A 158 -12.26 -12.74 0.20
N TRP A 159 -13.26 -11.93 -0.10
CA TRP A 159 -13.13 -10.60 -0.67
C TRP A 159 -14.01 -9.61 0.08
N ILE A 160 -13.48 -8.43 0.37
CA ILE A 160 -14.26 -7.26 0.78
C ILE A 160 -15.07 -6.81 -0.46
N ASP A 161 -16.36 -6.60 -0.28
CA ASP A 161 -17.27 -6.14 -1.33
C ASP A 161 -16.99 -4.66 -1.66
N PRO A 162 -16.41 -4.33 -2.83
CA PRO A 162 -16.13 -2.95 -3.20
C PRO A 162 -17.41 -2.15 -3.46
N GLY A 163 -18.56 -2.81 -3.67
CA GLY A 163 -19.87 -2.17 -3.84
C GLY A 163 -20.41 -1.56 -2.54
N GLU A 164 -19.97 -2.02 -1.37
CA GLU A 164 -20.41 -1.54 -0.06
C GLU A 164 -19.64 -0.27 0.37
N PRO A 165 -20.29 0.91 0.49
CA PRO A 165 -19.61 2.15 0.84
C PRO A 165 -18.85 2.11 2.17
N ALA A 166 -19.40 1.45 3.20
CA ALA A 166 -18.72 1.36 4.49
C ALA A 166 -17.46 0.47 4.42
N ALA A 167 -17.48 -0.54 3.55
CA ALA A 167 -16.33 -1.40 3.30
C ALA A 167 -15.21 -0.66 2.54
N ARG A 168 -15.57 0.21 1.57
CA ARG A 168 -14.60 1.11 0.93
C ARG A 168 -14.00 2.12 1.91
N ALA A 169 -14.82 2.70 2.79
CA ALA A 169 -14.33 3.61 3.82
C ALA A 169 -13.29 2.94 4.74
N TYR A 170 -13.55 1.70 5.15
CA TYR A 170 -12.59 0.90 5.92
C TYR A 170 -11.25 0.71 5.20
N VAL A 171 -11.26 0.40 3.90
CA VAL A 171 -10.01 0.27 3.12
C VAL A 171 -9.27 1.62 3.02
N ILE A 172 -10.01 2.72 2.87
CA ILE A 172 -9.45 4.08 2.87
C ILE A 172 -8.84 4.41 4.23
N ASP A 173 -9.47 4.05 5.34
CA ASP A 173 -8.94 4.26 6.68
C ASP A 173 -7.61 3.51 6.86
N VAL A 174 -7.51 2.26 6.40
CA VAL A 174 -6.25 1.49 6.42
C VAL A 174 -5.15 2.18 5.59
N ILE A 175 -5.45 2.63 4.38
CA ILE A 175 -4.48 3.33 3.52
C ILE A 175 -4.04 4.66 4.15
N THR A 176 -4.99 5.39 4.73
CA THR A 176 -4.73 6.70 5.38
C THR A 176 -3.92 6.52 6.66
N ASP A 177 -4.15 5.44 7.40
CA ASP A 177 -3.38 5.06 8.58
C ASP A 177 -1.90 4.82 8.23
N ILE A 178 -1.64 4.06 7.16
CA ILE A 178 -0.29 3.84 6.63
C ILE A 178 0.35 5.18 6.24
N ALA A 179 -0.33 5.95 5.38
CA ALA A 179 0.20 7.22 4.86
C ALA A 179 0.37 8.31 5.93
N GLY A 180 -0.40 8.26 7.01
CA GLY A 180 -0.37 9.24 8.09
C GLY A 180 0.63 8.93 9.20
N ARG A 181 0.96 7.64 9.43
CA ARG A 181 1.85 7.22 10.52
C ARG A 181 3.26 6.86 10.08
N TYR A 182 3.45 6.48 8.83
CA TYR A 182 4.73 6.00 8.31
C TYR A 182 5.28 6.96 7.26
N ASP A 183 6.59 7.17 7.27
CA ASP A 183 7.31 8.00 6.30
C ASP A 183 7.50 7.25 4.96
N VAL A 184 6.40 6.83 4.36
CA VAL A 184 6.38 6.17 3.05
C VAL A 184 6.43 7.20 1.94
N ASP A 185 7.16 6.90 0.87
CA ASP A 185 7.28 7.78 -0.30
C ASP A 185 6.07 7.65 -1.24
N GLY A 186 5.29 6.58 -1.07
CA GLY A 186 4.08 6.34 -1.84
C GLY A 186 3.21 5.21 -1.28
N VAL A 187 1.95 5.17 -1.74
CA VAL A 187 1.06 4.02 -1.58
C VAL A 187 0.80 3.44 -2.96
N HIS A 188 0.94 2.12 -3.08
CA HIS A 188 0.77 1.40 -4.34
C HIS A 188 -0.37 0.38 -4.23
N LEU A 189 -1.29 0.40 -5.19
CA LEU A 189 -2.32 -0.62 -5.36
C LEU A 189 -1.96 -1.49 -6.56
N ASP A 190 -2.05 -2.80 -6.41
CA ASP A 190 -1.87 -3.73 -7.53
C ASP A 190 -3.15 -3.85 -8.37
N ASP A 191 -3.31 -4.96 -9.10
CA ASP A 191 -4.35 -5.19 -10.09
C ASP A 191 -5.63 -5.84 -9.51
N TYR A 192 -5.70 -6.12 -8.21
CA TYR A 192 -6.84 -6.82 -7.60
C TYR A 192 -7.92 -5.87 -7.09
N PHE A 193 -8.81 -5.44 -8.00
CA PHE A 193 -10.02 -4.69 -7.68
C PHE A 193 -11.19 -5.66 -7.44
N TYR A 194 -11.97 -5.96 -8.48
CA TYR A 194 -12.83 -7.14 -8.51
C TYR A 194 -11.98 -8.39 -8.75
N PRO A 195 -12.34 -9.55 -8.19
CA PRO A 195 -11.63 -10.78 -8.51
C PRO A 195 -11.77 -11.12 -9.98
N TYR A 196 -10.69 -11.66 -10.57
CA TYR A 196 -10.74 -12.24 -11.89
C TYR A 196 -11.84 -13.30 -11.99
N PRO A 197 -12.55 -13.40 -13.13
CA PRO A 197 -13.57 -14.41 -13.31
C PRO A 197 -13.04 -15.80 -12.99
N LEU A 198 -13.89 -16.59 -12.35
CA LEU A 198 -13.64 -18.02 -12.24
C LEU A 198 -13.70 -18.67 -13.64
N LYS A 199 -13.48 -20.00 -13.70
CA LYS A 199 -13.57 -20.73 -14.97
C LYS A 199 -14.89 -20.43 -15.69
N PRO A 200 -14.91 -20.40 -17.04
CA PRO A 200 -16.14 -20.17 -17.80
C PRO A 200 -17.29 -21.06 -17.31
N GLY A 201 -18.46 -20.46 -17.08
CA GLY A 201 -19.65 -21.14 -16.55
C GLY A 201 -19.73 -21.21 -15.02
N GLN A 202 -18.76 -20.67 -14.27
CA GLN A 202 -18.87 -20.48 -12.83
C GLN A 202 -19.55 -19.13 -12.49
N ALA A 203 -20.05 -19.04 -11.26
CA ALA A 203 -20.79 -17.86 -10.78
C ALA A 203 -19.92 -16.59 -10.85
N SER A 204 -20.57 -15.47 -11.14
CA SER A 204 -19.99 -14.13 -11.00
C SER A 204 -19.74 -13.79 -9.53
N PHE A 205 -19.02 -12.70 -9.30
CA PHE A 205 -18.83 -12.17 -7.96
C PHE A 205 -20.21 -11.86 -7.32
N PRO A 206 -20.49 -12.28 -6.07
CA PRO A 206 -21.83 -12.19 -5.52
C PRO A 206 -22.09 -10.85 -4.82
N ASP A 207 -22.02 -9.75 -5.56
CA ASP A 207 -22.27 -8.38 -5.08
C ASP A 207 -23.61 -7.79 -5.52
N ASP A 208 -24.53 -8.61 -6.06
CA ASP A 208 -25.85 -8.18 -6.51
C ASP A 208 -26.59 -7.31 -5.46
N ALA A 209 -26.47 -7.66 -4.17
CA ALA A 209 -27.13 -6.93 -3.10
C ALA A 209 -26.59 -5.51 -2.91
N SER A 210 -25.26 -5.34 -2.93
CA SER A 210 -24.64 -4.01 -2.80
C SER A 210 -24.83 -3.21 -4.09
N TRP A 211 -24.76 -3.87 -5.24
CA TRP A 211 -25.10 -3.30 -6.55
C TRP A 211 -26.51 -2.71 -6.58
N GLN A 212 -27.53 -3.49 -6.22
CA GLN A 212 -28.92 -3.02 -6.24
C GLN A 212 -29.14 -1.85 -5.27
N ARG A 213 -28.44 -1.87 -4.13
CA ARG A 213 -28.60 -0.84 -3.11
C ARG A 213 -27.89 0.48 -3.46
N TYR A 214 -26.70 0.40 -4.05
CA TYR A 214 -25.81 1.57 -4.21
C TYR A 214 -25.36 1.83 -5.66
N GLY A 215 -25.14 0.78 -6.47
CA GLY A 215 -24.66 0.89 -7.86
C GLY A 215 -25.75 1.26 -8.87
N ALA A 216 -26.93 0.64 -8.77
CA ALA A 216 -28.01 0.77 -9.76
C ALA A 216 -28.47 2.22 -10.01
N LYS A 217 -28.29 3.14 -9.05
CA LYS A 217 -28.63 4.56 -9.17
C LYS A 217 -27.48 5.45 -9.64
N SER A 218 -26.24 4.98 -9.51
CA SER A 218 -25.04 5.75 -9.85
C SER A 218 -24.51 5.45 -11.26
N GLY A 219 -24.91 4.33 -11.88
CA GLY A 219 -24.59 4.01 -13.28
C GLY A 219 -23.12 3.68 -13.55
N LEU A 220 -22.32 3.60 -12.49
CA LEU A 220 -21.09 2.81 -12.44
C LEU A 220 -21.47 1.38 -12.10
#